data_AF-A0AA40AGH8-F1
#
_entry.id   AF-A0AA40AGH8-F1
#
_cell.length_a   1.000
_cell.length_b   1.000
_cell.length_c   1.000
_cell.angle_alpha   90.00
_cell.angle_beta   90.00
_cell.angle_gamma   90.00
#
_symmetry.space_group_name_H-M   'P 1'
#
loop_
_entity.id
_entity.type
_entity.pdbx_description
1 polymer ?
#
loop_
_entity_poly.entity_id
_entity_poly.type
_entity_poly.pdbx_seq_one_letter_code
_entity_poly.pdbx_strand_id
1 'polypeptide(L)'
;YAVLSYVWGPGEQPTLSAENVDLWCSEGALQQHVDLPLTIKDAVQVVREAGMQFLWVDALCIVQDVDEEKALQISQMDRIYSRAILTLAATEG
;
A
#
# COMPACT_ATOMS: atom_id res chain seq x y z
N TYR A 1 6.86 -10.77 1.26
CA TYR A 1 5.66 -9.98 0.92
C TYR A 1 5.75 -9.55 -0.53
N ALA A 2 4.62 -9.19 -1.13
CA ALA A 2 4.55 -8.59 -2.46
C ALA A 2 4.53 -7.07 -2.32
N VAL A 3 4.95 -6.36 -3.36
CA VAL A 3 4.93 -4.89 -3.43
C VAL A 3 4.09 -4.47 -4.63
N LEU A 4 3.24 -3.45 -4.46
CA LEU A 4 2.54 -2.80 -5.56
C LEU A 4 3.31 -1.55 -6.01
N SER A 5 3.64 -1.50 -7.30
CA SER A 5 4.15 -0.34 -8.00
C SER A 5 3.04 0.15 -8.93
N TYR A 6 2.52 1.35 -8.66
CA TYR A 6 1.41 1.92 -9.44
C TYR A 6 1.50 3.44 -9.40
N VAL A 7 0.81 4.09 -10.34
CA VAL A 7 0.56 5.52 -10.28
C VAL A 7 -0.74 5.74 -9.53
N TRP A 8 -0.75 6.68 -8.61
CA TRP A 8 -1.98 7.04 -7.89
C TRP A 8 -2.99 7.59 -8.90
N GLY A 9 -4.15 6.93 -8.98
CA GLY A 9 -5.21 7.32 -9.90
C GLY A 9 -5.77 8.70 -9.57
N PRO A 10 -6.47 9.34 -10.52
CA PRO A 10 -7.06 10.66 -10.34
C PRO A 10 -8.15 10.64 -9.24
N GLY A 11 -7.98 11.45 -8.20
CA GLY A 11 -8.97 11.61 -7.10
C GLY A 11 -8.34 11.60 -5.71
N GLU A 12 -9.19 11.67 -4.68
CA GLU A 12 -8.78 11.41 -3.30
C GLU A 12 -8.50 9.92 -3.12
N GLN A 13 -7.25 9.58 -2.86
CA GLN A 13 -6.81 8.23 -2.56
C GLN A 13 -6.83 8.03 -1.04
N PRO A 14 -7.26 6.86 -0.54
CA PRO A 14 -7.11 6.55 0.87
C PRO A 14 -5.62 6.43 1.21
N THR A 15 -5.13 7.35 2.02
CA THR A 15 -3.73 7.36 2.48
C THR A 15 -3.64 7.16 3.98
N LEU A 16 -2.59 6.45 4.40
CA LEU A 16 -2.24 6.34 5.81
C LEU A 16 -1.80 7.71 6.34
N SER A 17 -2.32 8.08 7.49
CA SER A 17 -1.98 9.27 8.24
C SER A 17 -1.67 8.92 9.70
N ALA A 18 -1.02 9.83 10.43
CA ALA A 18 -0.73 9.64 11.84
C ALA A 18 -2.02 9.44 12.68
N GLU A 19 -3.14 9.98 12.23
CA GLU A 19 -4.43 9.86 12.92
C GLU A 19 -5.15 8.53 12.65
N ASN A 20 -4.95 7.92 11.47
CA ASN A 20 -5.67 6.72 11.07
C ASN A 20 -4.85 5.42 11.20
N VAL A 21 -3.55 5.52 11.48
CA VAL A 21 -2.62 4.38 11.56
C VAL A 21 -3.08 3.31 12.54
N ASP A 22 -3.49 3.71 13.74
CA ASP A 22 -3.94 2.77 14.79
C ASP A 22 -5.21 2.02 14.37
N LEU A 23 -6.13 2.71 13.71
CA LEU A 23 -7.37 2.12 13.21
C LEU A 23 -7.08 1.15 12.06
N TRP A 24 -6.26 1.55 11.09
CA TRP A 24 -6.00 0.76 9.87
C TRP A 24 -5.06 -0.43 10.11
N CYS A 25 -4.28 -0.43 11.20
CA CYS A 25 -3.49 -1.58 11.62
C CYS A 25 -4.31 -2.71 12.26
N SER A 26 -5.59 -2.48 12.56
CA SER A 26 -6.47 -3.49 13.15
C SER A 26 -6.94 -4.51 12.11
N GLU A 27 -7.15 -5.76 12.55
CA GLU A 27 -7.60 -6.83 11.67
C GLU A 27 -8.94 -6.49 11.00
N GLY A 28 -8.98 -6.56 9.67
CA GLY A 28 -10.18 -6.26 8.88
C GLY A 28 -10.47 -4.76 8.69
N ALA A 29 -9.69 -3.84 9.27
CA ALA A 29 -9.97 -2.41 9.20
C ALA A 29 -9.99 -1.87 7.75
N LEU A 30 -9.05 -2.28 6.91
CA LEU A 30 -9.00 -1.88 5.50
C LEU A 30 -10.25 -2.32 4.71
N GLN A 31 -10.91 -3.42 5.10
CA GLN A 31 -12.15 -3.87 4.46
C GLN A 31 -13.38 -3.14 4.97
N GLN A 32 -13.34 -2.63 6.21
CA GLN A 32 -14.48 -2.04 6.90
C GLN A 32 -14.52 -0.50 6.79
N HIS A 33 -13.35 0.13 6.72
CA HIS A 33 -13.21 1.58 6.89
C HIS A 33 -12.60 2.30 5.69
N VAL A 34 -12.12 1.55 4.68
CA VAL A 34 -11.38 2.13 3.56
C VAL A 34 -12.01 1.69 2.24
N ASP A 35 -12.43 2.66 1.43
CA ASP A 35 -12.81 2.34 0.05
C ASP A 35 -11.54 2.24 -0.80
N LEU A 36 -11.03 1.01 -0.92
CA LEU A 36 -9.82 0.74 -1.67
C LEU A 36 -10.05 0.97 -3.18
N PRO A 37 -9.12 1.66 -3.87
CA PRO A 37 -9.08 1.75 -5.32
C PRO A 37 -9.09 0.37 -5.97
N LEU A 38 -9.64 0.29 -7.18
CA LEU A 38 -9.71 -0.96 -7.94
C LEU A 38 -8.32 -1.59 -8.11
N THR A 39 -7.30 -0.78 -8.42
CA THR A 39 -5.90 -1.23 -8.55
C THR A 39 -5.39 -1.96 -7.30
N ILE A 40 -5.74 -1.47 -6.10
CA ILE A 40 -5.34 -2.12 -4.85
C ILE A 40 -6.16 -3.39 -4.62
N LYS A 41 -7.47 -3.36 -4.90
CA LYS A 41 -8.35 -4.54 -4.80
C LYS A 41 -7.86 -5.68 -5.70
N ASP A 42 -7.51 -5.37 -6.95
CA ASP A 42 -6.98 -6.32 -7.91
C ASP A 42 -5.61 -6.85 -7.47
N ALA A 43 -4.72 -5.98 -6.98
CA ALA A 43 -3.43 -6.39 -6.45
C ALA A 43 -3.59 -7.35 -5.25
N VAL A 44 -4.53 -7.08 -4.34
CA VAL A 44 -4.83 -7.98 -3.21
C VAL A 44 -5.31 -9.35 -3.72
N GLN A 45 -6.16 -9.38 -4.74
CA GLN A 45 -6.62 -10.64 -5.34
C GLN A 45 -5.46 -11.43 -5.94
N VAL A 46 -4.61 -10.78 -6.75
CA VAL A 46 -3.44 -11.43 -7.37
C VAL A 46 -2.49 -11.98 -6.32
N VAL A 47 -2.21 -11.23 -5.25
CA VAL A 47 -1.36 -11.68 -4.14
C VAL A 47 -1.95 -12.91 -3.44
N ARG A 48 -3.27 -12.94 -3.22
CA ARG A 48 -3.96 -14.09 -2.63
C ARG A 48 -3.90 -15.32 -3.53
N GLU A 49 -4.12 -15.16 -4.82
CA GLU A 49 -4.03 -16.24 -5.82
C GLU A 49 -2.60 -16.77 -5.96
N ALA A 50 -1.60 -15.91 -5.78
CA ALA A 50 -0.19 -16.29 -5.71
C ALA A 50 0.21 -17.00 -4.40
N GLY A 51 -0.72 -17.23 -3.47
CA GLY A 51 -0.46 -17.89 -2.18
C GLY A 51 0.27 -17.01 -1.17
N MET A 52 0.28 -15.70 -1.37
CA MET A 52 0.93 -14.73 -0.50
C MET A 52 -0.11 -14.03 0.40
N GLN A 53 0.30 -13.65 1.61
CA GLN A 53 -0.60 -13.02 2.59
C GLN A 53 -0.33 -11.53 2.80
N PHE A 54 0.82 -11.04 2.37
CA PHE A 54 1.28 -9.69 2.65
C PHE A 54 1.53 -8.94 1.35
N LEU A 55 0.84 -7.81 1.19
CA LEU A 55 1.04 -6.83 0.12
C LEU A 55 1.41 -5.49 0.76
N TRP A 56 2.49 -4.91 0.28
CA TRP A 56 2.89 -3.55 0.63
C TRP A 56 2.42 -2.59 -0.45
N VAL A 57 1.76 -1.51 -0.02
CA VAL A 57 1.28 -0.42 -0.88
C VAL A 57 1.72 0.89 -0.26
N ASP A 58 2.38 1.74 -1.02
CA ASP A 58 2.97 2.99 -0.51
C ASP A 58 1.92 3.93 0.10
N ALA A 59 0.73 4.06 -0.50
CA ALA A 59 -0.36 4.87 0.04
C ALA A 59 -0.87 4.37 1.41
N LEU A 60 -0.83 3.06 1.67
CA LEU A 60 -1.39 2.44 2.88
C LEU A 60 -0.33 2.07 3.93
N CYS A 61 0.94 2.00 3.55
CA CYS A 61 2.03 1.56 4.43
C CYS A 61 3.02 2.69 4.80
N ILE A 62 2.87 3.88 4.21
CA ILE A 62 3.67 5.07 4.54
C ILE A 62 2.72 6.15 5.06
N VAL A 63 3.03 6.69 6.24
CA VAL A 63 2.36 7.85 6.82
C VAL A 63 2.63 9.06 5.92
N GLN A 64 1.60 9.60 5.28
CA GLN A 64 1.73 10.59 4.21
C GLN A 64 1.74 12.05 4.70
N ASP A 65 1.22 12.31 5.90
CA ASP A 65 1.03 13.63 6.51
C ASP A 65 2.22 14.08 7.38
N VAL A 66 3.20 13.20 7.60
CA VAL A 66 4.44 13.51 8.34
C VAL A 66 5.62 13.53 7.38
N ASP A 67 6.02 14.71 6.93
CA ASP A 67 7.02 14.88 5.86
C ASP A 67 8.36 14.19 6.13
N GLU A 68 8.88 14.26 7.36
CA GLU A 68 10.16 13.62 7.73
C GLU A 68 10.06 12.09 7.68
N GLU A 69 8.97 11.51 8.19
CA GLU A 69 8.75 10.06 8.16
C GLU A 69 8.51 9.57 6.74
N LYS A 70 7.71 10.31 5.96
CA LYS A 70 7.48 10.06 4.55
C LYS A 70 8.79 10.05 3.77
N ALA A 71 9.62 11.08 3.93
CA ALA A 71 10.92 11.17 3.26
C ALA A 71 11.84 10.00 3.66
N LEU A 72 11.84 9.62 4.94
CA LEU A 72 12.61 8.48 5.42
C LEU A 72 12.12 7.16 4.79
N GLN A 73 10.82 6.92 4.75
CA GLN A 73 10.25 5.71 4.14
C GLN A 73 10.51 5.65 2.63
N ILE A 74 10.38 6.78 1.94
CA ILE A 74 10.71 6.90 0.52
C ILE A 74 12.19 6.59 0.29
N SER A 75 13.09 7.08 1.15
CA SER A 75 14.53 6.79 1.05
C SER A 75 14.86 5.30 1.24
N GLN A 76 13.95 4.52 1.83
CA GLN A 76 14.10 3.09 2.07
C GLN A 76 13.32 2.22 1.06
N MET A 77 12.61 2.83 0.10
CA MET A 77 11.85 2.09 -0.90
C MET A 77 12.74 1.10 -1.66
N ASP A 78 13.98 1.48 -1.99
CA ASP A 78 14.96 0.59 -2.63
C ASP A 78 15.09 -0.75 -1.88
N ARG A 79 15.16 -0.70 -0.54
CA ARG A 79 15.26 -1.87 0.33
C ARG A 79 13.96 -2.66 0.45
N ILE A 80 12.82 -1.98 0.37
CA ILE A 80 11.48 -2.61 0.38
C ILE A 80 11.30 -3.42 -0.91
N TYR A 81 11.52 -2.78 -2.06
CA TYR A 81 11.45 -3.42 -3.36
C TYR A 81 12.48 -4.55 -3.50
N SER A 82 13.72 -4.36 -3.04
CA SER A 82 14.76 -5.40 -3.15
C SER A 82 14.48 -6.65 -2.30
N ARG A 83 13.62 -6.54 -1.29
CA ARG A 83 13.25 -7.65 -0.38
C ARG A 83 11.88 -8.24 -0.71
N ALA A 84 11.17 -7.67 -1.69
CA ALA A 84 9.91 -8.20 -2.17
C ALA A 84 10.13 -9.52 -2.90
N ILE A 85 9.26 -10.50 -2.65
CA ILE A 85 9.26 -11.77 -3.40
C ILE A 85 8.67 -11.54 -4.81
N LEU A 86 7.71 -10.63 -4.89
CA LEU A 86 6.97 -10.30 -6.09
C LEU A 86 6.73 -8.79 -6.11
N THR A 87 6.90 -8.17 -7.27
CA THR A 87 6.48 -6.78 -7.51
C THR A 87 5.37 -6.80 -8.56
N LEU A 88 4.20 -6.32 -8.19
CA LEU A 88 3.08 -6.08 -9.10
C LEU A 88 3.23 -4.68 -9.66
N ALA A 89 3.26 -4.54 -10.99
CA ALA A 89 3.31 -3.25 -11.64
C ALA A 89 1.97 -2.99 -12.34
N ALA A 90 1.20 -2.03 -11.84
CA ALA A 90 0.02 -1.52 -12.53
C ALA A 90 0.46 -0.41 -13.48
N THR A 91 0.19 -0.60 -14.77
CA THR A 91 0.59 0.33 -15.84
C THR A 91 -0.45 1.43 -16.07
N GLU A 92 -1.67 1.24 -15.56
CA GLU A 92 -2.77 2.19 -15.57
C GLU A 92 -3.49 2.12 -14.21
N GLY A 93 -3.96 3.26 -13.69
CA GLY A 93 -4.60 3.39 -12.38
C GLY A 93 -5.64 4.51 -12.33
#